data_AF-A0A3M7BEM1-F1
#
_entry.id   AF-A0A3M7BEM1-F1
#
_cell.length_a   1.000
_cell.length_b   1.000
_cell.length_c   1.000
_cell.angle_alpha   90.00
_cell.angle_beta   90.00
_cell.angle_gamma   90.00
#
_symmetry.space_group_name_H-M   'P 1'
#
loop_
_entity.id
_entity.type
_entity.pdbx_description
1 polymer ?
#
loop_
_entity_poly.entity_id
_entity_poly.type
_entity_poly.pdbx_seq_one_letter_code
_entity_poly.pdbx_strand_id
1 'polypeptide(L)'
;TTSNRHPTELYKNGIQRESFIPCINLLLSRLRIINLDSKTDYRKVPRPPSGVYHHPLDTAAKQHAESWFRFFGDFNEEPPHEARHQVWGREIIVPRASGRACRFTFNELMGKATGAADYIELCRNYDAFIVTDVPGMNIRSRDLARRFITFLDAAYESQAKVVLTTAVPLTELFLAKDEIADALESGSKTGLKKAKMAAQSTAEGEDLSDAMRTMMDDLDMNVAMLRNSSIFSGDEEAFAFARALSRLSEMGSQEWVERGMGLESSGGLKEAEEFKKMRGSWAADSY
;
A
#
# COMPACT_ATOMS: atom_id res chain seq x y z
N THR A 1 14.33 -27.34 -9.25
CA THR A 1 13.87 -27.14 -10.64
C THR A 1 12.35 -27.18 -10.66
N THR A 2 11.70 -26.26 -11.34
CA THR A 2 10.23 -26.15 -11.41
C THR A 2 9.78 -26.37 -12.86
N SER A 3 8.63 -27.02 -13.06
CA SER A 3 8.11 -27.37 -14.38
C SER A 3 6.59 -27.23 -14.39
N ASN A 4 6.05 -26.70 -15.49
CA ASN A 4 4.61 -26.56 -15.71
C ASN A 4 3.95 -27.83 -16.27
N ARG A 5 4.71 -28.92 -16.41
CA ARG A 5 4.24 -30.23 -16.86
C ARG A 5 4.77 -31.31 -15.93
N HIS A 6 3.95 -32.32 -15.67
CA HIS A 6 4.37 -33.49 -14.91
C HIS A 6 5.59 -34.14 -15.59
N PRO A 7 6.60 -34.66 -14.85
CA PRO A 7 7.81 -35.22 -15.43
C PRO A 7 7.58 -36.28 -16.51
N THR A 8 6.54 -37.11 -16.36
CA THR A 8 6.17 -38.12 -17.37
C THR A 8 5.62 -37.49 -18.67
N GLU A 9 5.17 -36.24 -18.63
CA GLU A 9 4.62 -35.52 -19.78
C GLU A 9 5.61 -34.55 -20.43
N LEU A 10 6.84 -34.45 -19.90
CA LEU A 10 7.91 -33.67 -20.50
C LEU A 10 8.19 -34.18 -21.91
N TYR A 11 8.17 -33.31 -22.92
CA TYR A 11 8.44 -33.66 -24.32
C TYR A 11 7.41 -34.61 -24.95
N LYS A 12 6.16 -34.61 -24.47
CA LYS A 12 5.05 -35.37 -25.09
C LYS A 12 4.80 -34.79 -26.49
N ASN A 13 4.86 -35.62 -27.53
CA ASN A 13 4.78 -35.26 -28.96
C ASN A 13 5.99 -34.50 -29.55
N GLY A 14 7.13 -34.45 -28.85
CA GLY A 14 8.36 -33.88 -29.39
C GLY A 14 9.07 -34.82 -30.38
N ILE A 15 9.75 -34.24 -31.36
CA ILE A 15 10.60 -34.98 -32.32
C ILE A 15 11.75 -35.59 -31.52
N GLN A 16 11.77 -36.92 -31.38
CA GLN A 16 12.72 -37.73 -30.55
C GLN A 16 12.45 -37.80 -29.04
N ARG A 17 11.19 -37.98 -28.62
CA ARG A 17 10.87 -38.28 -27.20
C ARG A 17 11.64 -39.46 -26.60
N GLU A 18 11.91 -40.49 -27.40
CA GLU A 18 12.56 -41.73 -26.94
C GLU A 18 13.95 -41.51 -26.34
N SER A 19 14.75 -40.59 -26.90
CA SER A 19 16.07 -40.24 -26.36
C SER A 19 15.98 -39.49 -25.03
N PHE A 20 14.81 -38.91 -24.71
CA PHE A 20 14.57 -38.16 -23.49
C PHE A 20 13.98 -39.00 -22.34
N ILE A 21 13.47 -40.21 -22.65
CA ILE A 21 12.92 -41.14 -21.64
C ILE A 21 13.92 -41.51 -20.53
N PRO A 22 15.22 -41.78 -20.82
CA PRO A 22 16.20 -42.08 -19.77
C PRO A 22 16.36 -40.92 -18.76
N CYS A 23 16.29 -39.68 -19.24
CA CYS A 23 16.33 -38.48 -18.39
C CYS A 23 15.07 -38.38 -17.52
N ILE A 24 13.89 -38.63 -18.08
CA ILE A 24 12.62 -38.66 -17.33
C ILE A 24 12.70 -39.71 -16.21
N ASN A 25 13.19 -40.92 -16.50
CA ASN A 25 13.35 -41.97 -15.49
C ASN A 25 14.35 -41.59 -14.39
N LEU A 26 15.43 -40.90 -14.73
CA LEU A 26 16.36 -40.34 -13.75
C LEU A 26 15.69 -39.30 -12.85
N LEU A 27 14.86 -38.41 -13.41
CA LEU A 27 14.10 -37.42 -12.64
C LEU A 27 13.11 -38.11 -11.69
N LEU A 28 12.38 -39.12 -12.16
CA LEU A 28 11.41 -39.87 -11.34
C LEU A 28 12.06 -40.68 -10.21
N SER A 29 13.27 -41.21 -10.43
CA SER A 29 13.96 -42.05 -9.45
C SER A 29 14.75 -41.25 -8.41
N ARG A 30 15.25 -40.06 -8.78
CA ARG A 30 16.11 -39.24 -7.92
C ARG A 30 15.39 -38.07 -7.25
N LEU A 31 14.23 -37.67 -7.76
CA LEU A 31 13.50 -36.50 -7.25
C LEU A 31 12.12 -36.89 -6.75
N ARG A 32 11.71 -36.27 -5.65
CA ARG A 32 10.34 -36.33 -5.15
C ARG A 32 9.49 -35.33 -5.92
N ILE A 33 8.48 -35.82 -6.63
CA ILE A 33 7.54 -34.97 -7.35
C ILE A 33 6.57 -34.36 -6.35
N ILE A 34 6.50 -33.03 -6.33
CA ILE A 34 5.52 -32.28 -5.54
C ILE A 34 4.65 -31.54 -6.55
N ASN A 35 3.36 -31.87 -6.57
CA ASN A 35 2.41 -31.24 -7.47
C ASN A 35 1.85 -29.98 -6.79
N LEU A 36 2.17 -28.82 -7.36
CA LEU A 36 1.63 -27.53 -6.93
C LEU A 36 0.30 -27.30 -7.66
N ASP A 37 -0.70 -28.10 -7.32
CA ASP A 37 -2.05 -27.94 -7.86
C ASP A 37 -2.69 -26.71 -7.19
N SER A 38 -2.52 -25.54 -7.81
CA SER A 38 -3.33 -24.38 -7.46
C SER A 38 -4.62 -24.42 -8.28
N LYS A 39 -5.77 -24.28 -7.61
CA LYS A 39 -7.06 -24.10 -8.27
C LYS A 39 -7.12 -22.80 -9.09
N THR A 40 -6.17 -21.89 -8.89
CA THR A 40 -6.16 -20.54 -9.46
C THR A 40 -5.18 -20.46 -10.61
N ASP A 41 -5.68 -20.15 -11.81
CA ASP A 41 -4.85 -19.81 -12.96
C ASP A 41 -4.33 -18.37 -12.83
N TYR A 42 -3.13 -18.20 -12.27
CA TYR A 42 -2.50 -16.89 -12.05
C TYR A 42 -2.24 -16.08 -13.32
N ARG A 43 -2.34 -16.68 -14.51
CA ARG A 43 -2.27 -15.92 -15.77
C ARG A 43 -3.53 -15.10 -16.01
N LYS A 44 -4.65 -15.48 -15.38
CA LYS A 44 -5.96 -14.86 -15.51
C LYS A 44 -6.32 -13.95 -14.35
N VAL A 45 -5.52 -13.95 -13.27
CA VAL A 45 -5.71 -13.01 -12.16
C VAL A 45 -5.30 -11.62 -12.63
N PRO A 46 -6.21 -10.63 -12.60
CA PRO A 46 -5.88 -9.28 -13.00
C PRO A 46 -4.78 -8.74 -12.06
N ARG A 47 -3.70 -8.22 -12.64
CA ARG A 47 -2.61 -7.63 -11.85
C ARG A 47 -3.02 -6.24 -11.38
N PRO A 48 -2.73 -5.89 -10.12
CA PRO A 48 -2.95 -4.53 -9.65
C PRO A 48 -2.17 -3.53 -10.52
N PRO A 49 -2.75 -2.35 -10.82
CA PRO A 49 -2.00 -1.22 -11.36
C PRO A 49 -0.77 -0.90 -10.48
N SER A 50 0.26 -0.28 -11.07
CA SER A 50 1.49 0.04 -10.33
C SER A 50 1.25 1.20 -9.35
N GLY A 51 1.37 0.92 -8.05
CA GLY A 51 1.27 1.93 -6.98
C GLY A 51 -0.16 2.45 -6.78
N VAL A 52 -0.57 2.66 -5.53
CA VAL A 52 -1.90 3.19 -5.20
C VAL A 52 -1.93 4.71 -5.08
N TYR A 53 -0.77 5.36 -5.03
CA TYR A 53 -0.66 6.81 -4.88
C TYR A 53 -0.06 7.44 -6.13
N HIS A 54 -0.68 8.53 -6.60
CA HIS A 54 -0.22 9.29 -7.75
C HIS A 54 -0.05 10.76 -7.39
N HIS A 55 1.09 11.31 -7.78
CA HIS A 55 1.43 12.72 -7.71
C HIS A 55 2.19 13.09 -8.99
N PRO A 56 1.96 14.28 -9.60
CA PRO A 56 1.05 15.36 -9.20
C PRO A 56 -0.39 15.21 -9.72
N LEU A 57 -1.27 16.20 -9.45
CA LEU A 57 -2.62 16.30 -10.02
C LEU A 57 -2.60 16.72 -11.50
N ASP A 58 -1.97 15.91 -12.33
CA ASP A 58 -1.89 16.07 -13.78
C ASP A 58 -3.03 15.32 -14.50
N THR A 59 -2.95 15.21 -15.83
CA THR A 59 -3.90 14.45 -16.62
C THR A 59 -3.85 12.95 -16.32
N ALA A 60 -2.68 12.41 -15.95
CA ALA A 60 -2.49 11.01 -15.60
C ALA A 60 -3.19 10.64 -14.29
N ALA A 61 -3.31 11.58 -13.35
CA ALA A 61 -4.02 11.38 -12.08
C ALA A 61 -5.47 10.88 -12.28
N LYS A 62 -6.18 11.43 -13.28
CA LYS A 62 -7.55 11.00 -13.59
C LYS A 62 -7.60 9.56 -14.09
N GLN A 63 -6.64 9.19 -14.94
CA GLN A 63 -6.54 7.83 -15.49
C GLN A 63 -6.10 6.82 -14.43
N HIS A 64 -5.21 7.22 -13.52
CA HIS A 64 -4.82 6.44 -12.34
C HIS A 64 -6.02 6.09 -11.48
N ALA A 65 -6.78 7.11 -11.04
CA ALA A 65 -7.97 6.92 -10.22
C ALA A 65 -9.04 6.06 -10.92
N GLU A 66 -9.25 6.27 -12.21
CA GLU A 66 -10.19 5.48 -13.00
C GLU A 66 -9.76 4.01 -13.14
N SER A 67 -8.47 3.76 -13.37
CA SER A 67 -7.94 2.40 -13.52
C SER A 67 -8.10 1.60 -12.23
N TRP A 68 -7.79 2.21 -11.09
CA TRP A 68 -8.00 1.59 -9.78
C TRP A 68 -9.46 1.40 -9.44
N PHE A 69 -10.33 2.37 -9.76
CA PHE A 69 -11.76 2.23 -9.51
C PHE A 69 -12.37 1.08 -10.32
N ARG A 70 -11.93 0.89 -11.57
CA ARG A 70 -12.31 -0.27 -12.39
C ARG A 70 -11.73 -1.59 -11.90
N PHE A 71 -10.52 -1.57 -11.34
CA PHE A 71 -9.87 -2.76 -10.82
C PHE A 71 -10.56 -3.30 -9.56
N PHE A 72 -10.93 -2.40 -8.63
CA PHE A 72 -11.61 -2.79 -7.40
C PHE A 72 -13.14 -2.87 -7.51
N GLY A 73 -13.75 -2.13 -8.43
CA GLY A 73 -15.19 -2.15 -8.66
C GLY A 73 -15.63 -3.31 -9.55
N ASP A 74 -16.93 -3.61 -9.52
CA ASP A 74 -17.54 -4.59 -10.41
C ASP A 74 -18.36 -3.87 -11.49
N PHE A 75 -17.68 -3.33 -12.50
CA PHE A 75 -18.34 -2.55 -13.55
C PHE A 75 -19.24 -3.39 -14.48
N ASN A 76 -19.11 -4.72 -14.43
CA ASN A 76 -19.90 -5.62 -15.27
C ASN A 76 -21.27 -5.88 -14.64
N GLU A 77 -21.30 -6.20 -13.35
CA GLU A 77 -22.54 -6.48 -12.63
C GLU A 77 -23.16 -5.21 -12.03
N GLU A 78 -22.32 -4.28 -11.57
CA GLU A 78 -22.73 -3.06 -10.87
C GLU A 78 -21.99 -1.83 -11.41
N PRO A 79 -22.43 -1.27 -12.56
CA PRO A 79 -21.84 -0.06 -13.12
C PRO A 79 -21.79 1.09 -12.11
N PRO A 80 -20.84 2.04 -12.26
CA PRO A 80 -20.72 3.18 -11.37
C PRO A 80 -22.03 3.94 -11.19
N HIS A 81 -22.49 4.01 -9.94
CA HIS A 81 -23.73 4.69 -9.57
C HIS A 81 -23.55 5.48 -8.27
N GLU A 82 -24.48 6.39 -7.98
CA GLU A 82 -24.54 7.07 -6.69
C GLU A 82 -25.17 6.14 -5.64
N ALA A 83 -24.51 5.98 -4.49
CA ALA A 83 -25.05 5.23 -3.36
C ALA A 83 -25.27 6.14 -2.14
N ARG A 84 -26.18 5.74 -1.25
CA ARG A 84 -26.59 6.51 -0.07
C ARG A 84 -26.57 5.63 1.16
N HIS A 85 -25.93 6.12 2.23
CA HIS A 85 -25.85 5.45 3.52
C HIS A 85 -26.44 6.33 4.62
N GLN A 86 -27.00 5.73 5.66
CA GLN A 86 -27.56 6.46 6.79
C GLN A 86 -26.71 6.26 8.04
N VAL A 87 -26.30 7.37 8.65
CA VAL A 87 -25.58 7.39 9.93
C VAL A 87 -26.30 8.33 10.87
N TRP A 88 -26.85 7.79 11.96
CA TRP A 88 -27.56 8.55 13.00
C TRP A 88 -28.64 9.50 12.44
N GLY A 89 -29.40 9.03 11.44
CA GLY A 89 -30.47 9.80 10.80
C GLY A 89 -30.00 10.82 9.77
N ARG A 90 -28.70 10.90 9.48
CA ARG A 90 -28.15 11.71 8.38
C ARG A 90 -27.74 10.84 7.21
N GLU A 91 -27.97 11.35 6.01
CA GLU A 91 -27.56 10.70 4.77
C GLU A 91 -26.13 11.08 4.36
N ILE A 92 -25.33 10.08 4.00
CA ILE A 92 -24.01 10.21 3.38
C ILE A 92 -24.16 9.77 1.93
N ILE A 93 -23.81 10.67 1.01
CA ILE A 93 -23.84 10.40 -0.43
C ILE A 93 -22.46 9.95 -0.86
N VAL A 94 -22.40 8.79 -1.49
CA VAL A 94 -21.23 8.22 -2.18
C VAL A 94 -21.40 8.54 -3.67
N PRO A 95 -20.65 9.51 -4.23
CA PRO A 95 -20.88 9.97 -5.59
C PRO A 95 -20.73 8.88 -6.64
N ARG A 96 -19.81 7.94 -6.40
CA ARG A 96 -19.54 6.81 -7.28
C ARG A 96 -19.23 5.57 -6.46
N ALA A 97 -20.06 4.55 -6.60
CA ALA A 97 -19.90 3.22 -6.03
C ALA A 97 -20.03 2.17 -7.14
N SER A 98 -19.31 1.06 -7.00
CA SER A 98 -19.41 -0.12 -7.86
C SER A 98 -18.86 -1.31 -7.09
N GLY A 99 -19.66 -2.35 -6.85
CA GLY A 99 -19.32 -3.42 -5.92
C GLY A 99 -18.98 -2.87 -4.53
N ARG A 100 -17.84 -3.32 -3.99
CA ARG A 100 -17.30 -2.83 -2.71
C ARG A 100 -16.24 -1.74 -2.86
N ALA A 101 -16.20 -1.06 -4.01
CA ALA A 101 -15.34 0.09 -4.24
C ALA A 101 -16.15 1.38 -4.31
N CYS A 102 -15.57 2.45 -3.78
CA CYS A 102 -16.15 3.79 -3.87
C CYS A 102 -15.10 4.83 -4.26
N ARG A 103 -15.57 5.91 -4.90
CA ARG A 103 -14.74 7.02 -5.34
C ARG A 103 -15.32 8.36 -4.91
N PHE A 104 -14.44 9.19 -4.38
CA PHE A 104 -14.72 10.56 -3.96
C PHE A 104 -13.63 11.50 -4.46
N THR A 105 -13.96 12.76 -4.67
CA THR A 105 -12.97 13.85 -4.54
C THR A 105 -12.74 14.13 -3.05
N PHE A 106 -11.58 14.69 -2.71
CA PHE A 106 -11.23 15.04 -1.33
C PHE A 106 -12.30 15.95 -0.68
N ASN A 107 -12.79 16.95 -1.42
CA ASN A 107 -13.81 17.86 -0.93
C ASN A 107 -15.19 17.19 -0.74
N GLU A 108 -15.54 16.18 -1.53
CA GLU A 108 -16.79 15.44 -1.32
C GLU A 108 -16.77 14.62 -0.03
N LEU A 109 -15.60 14.06 0.32
CA LEU A 109 -15.43 13.20 1.50
C LEU A 109 -15.17 14.02 2.78
N MET A 110 -14.31 15.04 2.71
CA MET A 110 -13.84 15.81 3.88
C MET A 110 -14.52 17.18 4.03
N GLY A 111 -14.97 17.77 2.92
CA GLY A 111 -15.50 19.15 2.88
C GLY A 111 -16.92 19.30 3.42
N LYS A 112 -17.62 18.18 3.66
CA LYS A 112 -18.91 18.15 4.36
C LYS A 112 -18.69 17.98 5.86
N ALA A 113 -19.74 18.15 6.66
CA ALA A 113 -19.68 17.94 8.11
C ALA A 113 -19.57 16.44 8.48
N THR A 114 -18.57 15.75 7.96
CA THR A 114 -18.31 14.32 8.18
C THR A 114 -17.41 14.11 9.41
N GLY A 115 -17.51 12.93 10.02
CA GLY A 115 -16.79 12.53 11.23
C GLY A 115 -16.59 11.02 11.33
N ALA A 116 -16.05 10.57 12.45
CA ALA A 116 -15.61 9.19 12.64
C ALA A 116 -16.70 8.13 12.35
N ALA A 117 -17.93 8.38 12.81
CA ALA A 117 -19.05 7.45 12.59
C ALA A 117 -19.36 7.25 11.09
N ASP A 118 -19.19 8.29 10.29
CA ASP A 118 -19.42 8.21 8.84
C ASP A 118 -18.35 7.37 8.16
N TYR A 119 -17.08 7.57 8.54
CA TYR A 119 -15.97 6.82 7.96
C TYR A 119 -16.05 5.34 8.33
N ILE A 120 -16.42 5.03 9.57
CA ILE A 120 -16.65 3.65 10.02
C ILE A 120 -17.79 3.03 9.20
N GLU A 121 -18.90 3.74 8.99
CA GLU A 121 -20.00 3.23 8.19
C GLU A 121 -19.61 3.01 6.73
N LEU A 122 -18.88 3.93 6.13
CA LEU A 122 -18.34 3.75 4.79
C LEU A 122 -17.42 2.53 4.72
N CYS A 123 -16.53 2.33 5.70
CA CYS A 123 -15.61 1.19 5.76
C CYS A 123 -16.29 -0.15 6.01
N ARG A 124 -17.53 -0.17 6.51
CA ARG A 124 -18.34 -1.40 6.57
C ARG A 124 -18.89 -1.80 5.20
N ASN A 125 -19.25 -0.80 4.39
CA ASN A 125 -19.88 -1.01 3.10
C ASN A 125 -18.85 -1.18 1.96
N TYR A 126 -17.68 -0.54 2.08
CA TYR A 126 -16.65 -0.54 1.04
C TYR A 126 -15.29 -1.03 1.58
N ASP A 127 -14.62 -1.85 0.77
CA ASP A 127 -13.26 -2.34 1.03
C ASP A 127 -12.20 -1.55 0.25
N ALA A 128 -12.60 -0.69 -0.70
CA ALA A 128 -11.71 0.12 -1.49
C ALA A 128 -12.20 1.56 -1.66
N PHE A 129 -11.30 2.52 -1.41
CA PHE A 129 -11.53 3.96 -1.44
C PHE A 129 -10.58 4.62 -2.43
N ILE A 130 -11.14 5.21 -3.48
CA ILE A 130 -10.40 6.03 -4.43
C ILE A 130 -10.69 7.49 -4.10
N VAL A 131 -9.72 8.21 -3.53
CA VAL A 131 -9.86 9.61 -3.16
C VAL A 131 -9.00 10.47 -4.08
N THR A 132 -9.66 11.30 -4.88
CA THR A 132 -8.98 12.16 -5.86
C THR A 132 -8.81 13.60 -5.36
N ASP A 133 -7.84 14.30 -5.93
CA ASP A 133 -7.66 15.74 -5.75
C ASP A 133 -7.32 16.12 -4.30
N VAL A 134 -6.56 15.27 -3.61
CA VAL A 134 -6.10 15.51 -2.24
C VAL A 134 -5.11 16.69 -2.23
N PRO A 135 -5.46 17.83 -1.62
CA PRO A 135 -4.58 18.98 -1.56
C PRO A 135 -3.47 18.77 -0.51
N GLY A 136 -2.39 19.54 -0.63
CA GLY A 136 -1.52 19.77 0.53
C GLY A 136 -2.29 20.59 1.58
N MET A 137 -2.30 20.12 2.82
CA MET A 137 -3.03 20.73 3.93
C MET A 137 -2.10 21.64 4.73
N ASN A 138 -2.62 22.79 5.11
CA ASN A 138 -1.91 23.81 5.90
C ASN A 138 -2.78 24.22 7.10
N ILE A 139 -2.32 25.22 7.86
CA ILE A 139 -3.01 25.67 9.07
C ILE A 139 -4.48 26.10 8.84
N ARG A 140 -4.81 26.58 7.64
CA ARG A 140 -6.18 27.01 7.30
C ARG A 140 -7.11 25.84 6.99
N SER A 141 -6.57 24.65 6.74
CA SER A 141 -7.31 23.41 6.49
C SER A 141 -7.07 22.35 7.57
N ARG A 142 -6.74 22.77 8.80
CA ARG A 142 -6.48 21.88 9.95
C ARG A 142 -7.67 20.96 10.26
N ASP A 143 -8.90 21.45 10.14
CA ASP A 143 -10.11 20.66 10.33
C ASP A 143 -10.22 19.54 9.28
N LEU A 144 -9.92 19.84 8.01
CA LEU A 144 -9.87 18.86 6.93
C LEU A 144 -8.75 17.83 7.16
N ALA A 145 -7.58 18.26 7.63
CA ALA A 145 -6.47 17.37 7.97
C ALA A 145 -6.84 16.39 9.08
N ARG A 146 -7.49 16.86 10.16
CA ARG A 146 -7.97 16.00 11.25
C ARG A 146 -9.03 15.00 10.76
N ARG A 147 -9.97 15.45 9.92
CA ARG A 147 -10.95 14.56 9.31
C ARG A 147 -10.29 13.50 8.42
N PHE A 148 -9.27 13.88 7.66
CA PHE A 148 -8.56 12.96 6.78
C PHE A 148 -7.77 11.91 7.58
N ILE A 149 -7.06 12.31 8.65
CA ILE A 149 -6.45 11.35 9.57
C ILE A 149 -7.49 10.38 10.13
N THR A 150 -8.62 10.90 10.60
CA THR A 150 -9.68 10.05 11.18
C THR A 150 -10.21 9.05 10.15
N PHE A 151 -10.33 9.45 8.89
CA PHE A 151 -10.69 8.55 7.80
C PHE A 151 -9.60 7.50 7.53
N LEU A 152 -8.33 7.90 7.46
CA LEU A 152 -7.21 6.96 7.26
C LEU A 152 -7.11 5.95 8.40
N ASP A 153 -7.38 6.39 9.63
CA ASP A 153 -7.43 5.52 10.79
C ASP A 153 -8.53 4.47 10.66
N ALA A 154 -9.76 4.88 10.28
CA ALA A 154 -10.87 3.96 10.05
C ALA A 154 -10.59 2.97 8.89
N ALA A 155 -10.04 3.47 7.77
CA ALA A 155 -9.71 2.65 6.61
C ALA A 155 -8.58 1.64 6.92
N TYR A 156 -7.59 2.05 7.71
CA TYR A 156 -6.52 1.17 8.15
C TYR A 156 -7.05 0.06 9.07
N GLU A 157 -7.89 0.42 10.05
CA GLU A 157 -8.51 -0.54 10.98
C GLU A 157 -9.43 -1.53 10.27
N SER A 158 -10.13 -1.11 9.21
CA SER A 158 -10.95 -1.99 8.37
C SER A 158 -10.15 -2.73 7.30
N GLN A 159 -8.83 -2.54 7.24
CA GLN A 159 -7.93 -3.09 6.21
C GLN A 159 -8.35 -2.74 4.77
N ALA A 160 -9.00 -1.59 4.58
CA ALA A 160 -9.46 -1.13 3.28
C ALA A 160 -8.28 -0.69 2.39
N LYS A 161 -8.49 -0.76 1.08
CA LYS A 161 -7.53 -0.26 0.09
C LYS A 161 -7.76 1.23 -0.10
N VAL A 162 -6.70 2.02 -0.04
CA VAL A 162 -6.78 3.47 -0.22
C VAL A 162 -5.92 3.87 -1.41
N VAL A 163 -6.55 4.45 -2.41
CA VAL A 163 -5.92 4.97 -3.63
C VAL A 163 -6.06 6.48 -3.62
N LEU A 164 -4.94 7.20 -3.78
CA LEU A 164 -4.92 8.66 -3.69
C LEU A 164 -4.36 9.29 -4.96
N THR A 165 -4.93 10.43 -5.34
CA THR A 165 -4.24 11.40 -6.21
C THR A 165 -3.98 12.68 -5.41
N THR A 166 -2.73 13.14 -5.37
CA THR A 166 -2.29 14.20 -4.44
C THR A 166 -1.63 15.38 -5.16
N ALA A 167 -1.91 16.59 -4.68
CA ALA A 167 -1.33 17.83 -5.20
C ALA A 167 0.14 18.02 -4.81
N VAL A 168 0.56 17.36 -3.73
CA VAL A 168 1.92 17.37 -3.17
C VAL A 168 2.35 15.92 -2.90
N PRO A 169 3.66 15.63 -2.78
CA PRO A 169 4.13 14.31 -2.34
C PRO A 169 3.49 13.89 -1.01
N LEU A 170 3.39 12.57 -0.76
CA LEU A 170 2.75 12.05 0.46
C LEU A 170 3.38 12.61 1.74
N THR A 171 4.71 12.73 1.75
CA THR A 171 5.49 13.27 2.87
C THR A 171 5.15 14.73 3.18
N GLU A 172 4.62 15.47 2.20
CA GLU A 172 4.27 16.90 2.30
C GLU A 172 2.77 17.15 2.52
N LEU A 173 1.93 16.10 2.58
CA LEU A 173 0.47 16.25 2.67
C LEU A 173 -0.01 17.13 3.82
N PHE A 174 0.72 17.15 4.93
CA PHE A 174 0.35 17.87 6.16
C PHE A 174 1.30 19.02 6.51
N LEU A 175 2.21 19.39 5.61
CA LEU A 175 3.17 20.48 5.80
C LEU A 175 2.67 21.77 5.15
N ALA A 176 2.84 22.92 5.81
CA ALA A 176 2.65 24.19 5.13
C ALA A 176 3.85 24.49 4.22
N LYS A 177 3.56 25.02 3.02
CA LYS A 177 4.60 25.43 2.06
C LYS A 177 5.62 26.40 2.64
N ASP A 178 5.18 27.31 3.51
CA ASP A 178 6.04 28.31 4.15
C ASP A 178 7.06 27.65 5.07
N GLU A 179 6.68 26.56 5.75
CA GLU A 179 7.59 25.82 6.60
C GLU A 179 8.57 25.00 5.77
N ILE A 180 8.14 24.42 4.63
CA ILE A 180 9.05 23.67 3.73
C ILE A 180 10.17 24.59 3.26
N ALA A 181 9.85 25.85 2.95
CA ALA A 181 10.84 26.87 2.60
C ALA A 181 11.79 27.18 3.77
N ASP A 182 11.25 27.43 4.98
CA ASP A 182 12.06 27.70 6.18
C ASP A 182 12.95 26.50 6.57
N ALA A 183 12.46 25.27 6.38
CA ALA A 183 13.20 24.04 6.63
C ALA A 183 14.31 23.79 5.60
N LEU A 184 14.07 24.10 4.32
CA LEU A 184 15.11 24.07 3.29
C LEU A 184 16.22 25.09 3.57
N GLU A 185 15.87 26.28 4.07
CA GLU A 185 16.84 27.32 4.43
C GLU A 185 17.63 26.97 5.70
N SER A 186 16.97 26.42 6.73
CA SER A 186 17.57 26.06 8.02
C SER A 186 18.29 24.69 8.03
N GLY A 187 17.95 23.79 7.11
CA GLY A 187 18.54 22.45 6.94
C GLY A 187 20.02 22.48 6.53
N SER A 188 20.49 23.59 5.95
CA SER A 188 21.89 23.79 5.54
C SER A 188 22.92 23.76 6.69
N LYS A 189 22.49 23.97 7.95
CA LYS A 189 23.41 24.10 9.10
C LYS A 189 23.29 22.98 10.15
N THR A 190 22.22 22.19 10.15
CA THR A 190 21.88 21.33 11.31
C THR A 190 21.84 19.82 10.99
N GLY A 191 21.74 19.44 9.70
CA GLY A 191 21.62 18.03 9.27
C GLY A 191 22.86 17.16 9.55
N LEU A 192 24.06 17.73 9.54
CA LEU A 192 25.29 16.94 9.70
C LEU A 192 25.55 16.42 11.13
N LYS A 193 24.94 17.01 12.17
CA LYS A 193 25.25 16.64 13.58
C LYS A 193 24.30 15.61 14.18
N LYS A 194 23.06 15.49 13.70
CA LYS A 194 22.06 14.58 14.28
C LYS A 194 22.07 13.18 13.66
N ALA A 195 22.40 13.06 12.37
CA ALA A 195 22.52 11.77 11.67
C ALA A 195 23.60 10.84 12.26
N LYS A 196 24.63 11.42 12.90
CA LYS A 196 25.72 10.63 13.51
C LYS A 196 25.39 10.01 14.87
N MET A 197 24.30 10.44 15.51
CA MET A 197 23.88 9.97 16.85
C MET A 197 22.82 8.87 16.80
N ALA A 198 21.97 8.82 15.77
CA ALA A 198 20.90 7.82 15.64
C ALA A 198 21.37 6.48 15.05
N ALA A 199 22.49 6.47 14.30
CA ALA A 199 23.05 5.27 13.69
C ALA A 199 23.66 4.26 14.69
N GLN A 200 23.59 4.53 16.01
CA GLN A 200 24.22 3.70 17.04
C GLN A 200 23.24 2.87 17.88
N SER A 201 21.93 2.95 17.62
CA SER A 201 20.94 2.20 18.42
C SER A 201 19.74 1.72 17.60
N THR A 202 19.96 0.79 16.66
CA THR A 202 18.98 -0.21 16.21
C THR A 202 19.69 -1.16 15.26
N ALA A 203 20.48 -2.07 15.83
CA ALA A 203 20.68 -3.36 15.20
C ALA A 203 19.46 -4.22 15.56
N GLU A 204 18.94 -4.97 14.58
CA GLU A 204 17.82 -5.92 14.64
C GLU A 204 16.48 -5.40 14.08
N GLY A 205 16.24 -5.69 12.79
CA GLY A 205 14.99 -5.49 12.07
C GLY A 205 15.16 -5.82 10.58
N GLU A 206 14.37 -6.76 10.07
CA GLU A 206 14.49 -7.43 8.77
C GLU A 206 14.33 -6.51 7.53
N ASP A 207 14.91 -6.94 6.40
CA ASP A 207 15.04 -6.31 5.07
C ASP A 207 13.96 -5.25 4.67
N LEU A 208 14.03 -4.02 5.21
CA LEU A 208 13.35 -2.85 4.61
C LEU A 208 14.09 -2.43 3.33
N SER A 209 13.35 -2.21 2.23
CA SER A 209 13.96 -1.68 1.00
C SER A 209 14.61 -0.31 1.26
N ASP A 210 15.73 -0.02 0.59
CA ASP A 210 16.44 1.27 0.75
C ASP A 210 15.54 2.48 0.48
N ALA A 211 14.53 2.31 -0.40
CA ALA A 211 13.51 3.31 -0.65
C ALA A 211 12.62 3.55 0.58
N MET A 212 12.23 2.49 1.29
CA MET A 212 11.41 2.58 2.50
C MET A 212 12.20 3.19 3.68
N ARG A 213 13.51 2.90 3.78
CA ARG A 213 14.41 3.57 4.74
C ARG A 213 14.51 5.06 4.48
N THR A 214 14.76 5.45 3.22
CA THR A 214 14.80 6.87 2.82
C THR A 214 13.49 7.58 3.14
N MET A 215 12.35 6.93 2.86
CA MET A 215 11.04 7.48 3.20
C MET A 215 10.83 7.63 4.71
N MET A 216 11.30 6.68 5.53
CA MET A 216 11.21 6.79 6.99
C MET A 216 12.07 7.93 7.53
N ASP A 217 13.28 8.11 7.01
CA ASP A 217 14.15 9.24 7.38
C ASP A 217 13.52 10.58 6.99
N ASP A 218 12.93 10.68 5.80
CA ASP A 218 12.19 11.87 5.35
C ASP A 218 10.95 12.14 6.22
N LEU A 219 10.23 11.09 6.64
CA LEU A 219 9.11 11.20 7.57
C LEU A 219 9.56 11.73 8.93
N ASP A 220 10.65 11.20 9.48
CA ASP A 220 11.21 11.68 10.75
C ASP A 220 11.64 13.15 10.68
N MET A 221 12.24 13.55 9.56
CA MET A 221 12.55 14.97 9.30
C MET A 221 11.28 15.83 9.28
N ASN A 222 10.24 15.39 8.57
CA ASN A 222 8.98 16.13 8.49
C ASN A 222 8.23 16.18 9.82
N VAL A 223 8.30 15.14 10.65
CA VAL A 223 7.72 15.14 12.01
C VAL A 223 8.46 16.10 12.93
N ALA A 224 9.80 16.11 12.88
CA ALA A 224 10.59 17.07 13.64
C ALA A 224 10.27 18.52 13.24
N MET A 225 10.03 18.74 11.95
CA MET A 225 9.62 20.02 11.40
C MET A 225 8.19 20.40 11.85
N LEU A 226 7.24 19.46 11.81
CA LEU A 226 5.87 19.63 12.29
C LEU A 226 5.77 19.98 13.79
N ARG A 227 6.70 19.48 14.61
CA ARG A 227 6.78 19.81 16.04
C ARG A 227 7.21 21.25 16.30
N ASN A 228 8.07 21.78 15.42
CA ASN A 228 8.54 23.17 15.51
C ASN A 228 7.57 24.16 14.83
N SER A 229 6.65 23.61 14.05
CA SER A 229 5.60 24.26 13.31
C SER A 229 4.42 24.63 14.22
N SER A 230 3.81 25.79 13.95
CA SER A 230 2.63 26.27 14.69
C SER A 230 1.30 25.73 14.14
N ILE A 231 1.35 24.84 13.14
CA ILE A 231 0.18 24.26 12.46
C ILE A 231 -0.64 23.38 13.40
N PHE A 232 0.00 22.79 14.40
CA PHE A 232 -0.62 21.84 15.32
C PHE A 232 -0.48 22.29 16.77
N SER A 233 -1.60 22.29 17.49
CA SER A 233 -1.60 22.64 18.90
C SER A 233 -1.17 21.42 19.72
N GLY A 234 0.14 21.18 19.78
CA GLY A 234 0.78 20.24 20.72
C GLY A 234 1.31 18.94 20.12
N ASP A 235 1.99 18.18 20.98
CA ASP A 235 2.69 16.93 20.65
C ASP A 235 1.75 15.83 20.11
N GLU A 236 0.48 15.84 20.52
CA GLU A 236 -0.52 14.83 20.12
C GLU A 236 -0.85 14.88 18.63
N GLU A 237 -0.92 16.09 18.08
CA GLU A 237 -1.28 16.30 16.70
C GLU A 237 -0.12 15.90 15.78
N ALA A 238 1.11 16.33 16.08
CA ALA A 238 2.31 15.88 15.38
C ALA A 238 2.43 14.34 15.35
N PHE A 239 2.11 13.69 16.48
CA PHE A 239 2.06 12.23 16.55
C PHE A 239 0.97 11.62 15.66
N ALA A 240 -0.21 12.24 15.59
CA ALA A 240 -1.28 11.79 14.70
C ALA A 240 -0.88 11.86 13.22
N PHE A 241 -0.15 12.90 12.78
CA PHE A 241 0.37 12.99 11.41
C PHE A 241 1.41 11.92 11.10
N ALA A 242 2.41 11.77 11.99
CA ALA A 242 3.44 10.74 11.84
C ALA A 242 2.81 9.35 11.67
N ARG A 243 1.83 9.04 12.51
CA ARG A 243 1.07 7.79 12.46
C ARG A 243 0.26 7.65 11.17
N ALA A 244 -0.41 8.71 10.71
CA ALA A 244 -1.17 8.68 9.47
C ALA A 244 -0.27 8.44 8.24
N LEU A 245 0.91 9.06 8.19
CA LEU A 245 1.88 8.84 7.11
C LEU A 245 2.49 7.45 7.14
N SER A 246 2.80 6.93 8.33
CA SER A 246 3.24 5.54 8.51
C SER A 246 2.19 4.55 8.01
N ARG A 247 0.91 4.75 8.38
CA ARG A 247 -0.22 3.96 7.88
C ARG A 247 -0.37 4.06 6.36
N LEU A 248 -0.25 5.26 5.78
CA LEU A 248 -0.27 5.43 4.33
C LEU A 248 0.87 4.67 3.64
N SER A 249 2.09 4.72 4.20
CA SER A 249 3.23 3.97 3.68
C SER A 249 2.95 2.47 3.66
N GLU A 250 2.42 1.92 4.76
CA GLU A 250 2.03 0.51 4.86
C GLU A 250 0.91 0.15 3.88
N MET A 251 -0.16 0.97 3.83
CA MET A 251 -1.29 0.79 2.90
C MET A 251 -0.89 0.88 1.43
N GLY A 252 0.25 1.54 1.15
CA GLY A 252 0.82 1.66 -0.19
C GLY A 252 1.60 0.43 -0.66
N SER A 253 1.92 -0.50 0.25
CA SER A 253 2.69 -1.70 -0.06
C SER A 253 1.91 -2.67 -0.95
N GLN A 254 2.63 -3.45 -1.76
CA GLN A 254 2.02 -4.51 -2.58
C GLN A 254 1.31 -5.55 -1.70
N GLU A 255 1.91 -5.93 -0.57
CA GLU A 255 1.31 -6.86 0.38
C GLU A 255 -0.05 -6.35 0.89
N TRP A 256 -0.13 -5.08 1.29
CA TRP A 256 -1.40 -4.52 1.72
C TRP A 256 -2.43 -4.53 0.62
N VAL A 257 -2.06 -4.17 -0.61
CA VAL A 257 -2.99 -4.11 -1.74
C VAL A 257 -3.49 -5.49 -2.13
N GLU A 258 -2.61 -6.47 -2.18
CA GLU A 258 -2.91 -7.86 -2.56
C GLU A 258 -3.67 -8.62 -1.47
N ARG A 259 -3.73 -8.06 -0.25
CA ARG A 259 -4.42 -8.67 0.88
C ARG A 259 -5.90 -8.91 0.64
N GLY A 260 -6.34 -10.14 0.90
CA GLY A 260 -7.74 -10.54 0.71
C GLY A 260 -8.20 -10.67 -0.74
N MET A 261 -7.35 -10.38 -1.73
CA MET A 261 -7.66 -10.58 -3.16
C MET A 261 -7.45 -12.03 -3.62
N GLY A 262 -7.10 -12.94 -2.70
CA GLY A 262 -6.74 -14.33 -3.03
C GLY A 262 -5.35 -14.51 -3.66
N LEU A 263 -4.58 -13.42 -3.82
CA LEU A 263 -3.18 -13.46 -4.25
C LEU A 263 -2.23 -13.92 -3.14
N GLU A 264 -2.59 -13.71 -1.87
CA GLU A 264 -1.75 -14.03 -0.70
C GLU A 264 -1.49 -15.53 -0.51
N SER A 265 -2.38 -16.41 -0.99
CA SER A 265 -2.30 -17.84 -0.68
C SER A 265 -1.19 -18.59 -1.44
N SER A 266 -0.39 -17.94 -2.28
CA SER A 266 0.51 -18.65 -3.20
C SER A 266 1.78 -17.91 -3.59
N GLY A 267 2.48 -17.37 -2.59
CA GLY A 267 3.87 -16.99 -2.76
C GLY A 267 4.41 -16.34 -1.50
N GLY A 268 5.27 -17.03 -0.76
CA GLY A 268 6.15 -16.35 0.18
C GLY A 268 6.18 -16.86 1.61
N LEU A 269 5.10 -17.38 2.22
CA LEU A 269 5.22 -17.77 3.64
C LEU A 269 6.06 -19.04 3.84
N LYS A 270 5.89 -20.07 3.00
CA LYS A 270 6.75 -21.27 3.04
C LYS A 270 8.13 -21.02 2.43
N GLU A 271 8.22 -20.20 1.39
CA GLU A 271 9.52 -19.89 0.75
C GLU A 271 10.36 -18.94 1.60
N ALA A 272 9.78 -17.95 2.30
CA ALA A 272 10.52 -17.09 3.23
C ALA A 272 10.97 -17.86 4.47
N GLU A 273 10.15 -18.76 5.02
CA GLU A 273 10.56 -19.65 6.11
C GLU A 273 11.65 -20.64 5.66
N GLU A 274 11.56 -21.23 4.46
CA GLU A 274 12.60 -22.10 3.92
C GLU A 274 13.90 -21.34 3.58
N PHE A 275 13.81 -20.11 3.08
CA PHE A 275 14.96 -19.27 2.77
C PHE A 275 15.67 -18.77 4.05
N LYS A 276 14.90 -18.44 5.10
CA LYS A 276 15.42 -18.06 6.42
C LYS A 276 16.05 -19.26 7.15
N LYS A 277 15.47 -20.45 7.00
CA LYS A 277 16.02 -21.71 7.52
C LYS A 277 17.28 -22.16 6.77
N MET A 278 17.34 -21.94 5.45
CA MET A 278 18.56 -22.15 4.67
C MET A 278 19.66 -21.18 5.10
N ARG A 279 19.43 -19.87 5.24
CA ARG A 279 20.48 -18.93 5.69
C ARG A 279 21.05 -19.27 7.07
N GLY A 280 20.24 -19.80 8.00
CA GLY A 280 20.73 -20.25 9.31
C GLY A 280 21.65 -21.48 9.26
N SER A 281 21.49 -22.36 8.27
CA SER A 281 22.30 -23.58 8.14
C SER A 281 23.68 -23.32 7.54
N TRP A 282 23.82 -22.31 6.67
CA TRP A 282 25.10 -21.99 6.02
C TRP A 282 26.08 -21.21 6.94
N ALA A 283 25.57 -20.63 8.02
CA ALA A 283 26.39 -19.95 9.03
C ALA A 283 27.06 -20.92 10.04
N ALA A 284 26.62 -22.19 10.10
CA ALA A 284 27.13 -23.19 11.03
C ALA A 284 28.30 -24.04 10.48
N ASP A 285 28.44 -24.13 9.16
CA ASP A 285 29.46 -24.97 8.50
C ASP A 285 30.71 -24.19 8.04
N SER A 286 30.89 -22.96 8.53
CA SER A 286 32.09 -22.14 8.28
C SER A 286 32.90 -21.95 9.57
N TYR A 287 33.46 -23.03 10.12
CA TYR A 287 34.56 -23.02 11.09
C TYR A 287 35.47 -24.24 10.91
#